data_AF-A0A2E0SF28-F1
#
_entry.id   AF-A0A2E0SF28-F1
#
_cell.length_a   1.000
_cell.length_b   1.000
_cell.length_c   1.000
_cell.angle_alpha   90.00
_cell.angle_beta   90.00
_cell.angle_gamma   90.00
#
_symmetry.space_group_name_H-M   'P 1'
#
loop_
_entity.id
_entity.type
_entity.pdbx_description
1 polymer ?
#
loop_
_entity_poly.entity_id
_entity_poly.type
_entity_poly.pdbx_seq_one_letter_code
_entity_poly.pdbx_strand_id
1 'polypeptide(L)'
;MNEEKEVTTEDVAEATEEVVEQVAEQASSLLQKEEETQSGEVERPEWLPEKFKSVEDFTKSYSELESMIGKKEEDIRKKVEEDILSQSLADRPENVGDYKIPDYLDAEQATDNKLLQWWSNHSYENGFSQDEFEQGINIYVNQMRQGEPVYQDEINKLGDNAEARIEAVNLFANKHFQGSSWDAVEQLCTTADGIMAIERMMENSKAEPVANKTNTVSAMNEADLQSMMKDERYHNPAKRDNAFVKQVEDGFKKLYG
;
A
#
# COMPACT_ATOMS: atom_id res chain seq x y z
N MET A 1 4.00 36.57 23.31
CA MET A 1 5.09 35.76 22.74
C MET A 1 5.85 35.19 23.91
N ASN A 2 5.41 34.03 24.40
CA ASN A 2 6.13 33.26 25.41
C ASN A 2 7.11 32.38 24.63
N GLU A 3 8.40 32.65 24.75
CA GLU A 3 9.44 31.72 24.33
C GLU A 3 9.76 30.82 25.53
N GLU A 4 9.23 29.60 25.49
CA GLU A 4 9.72 28.47 26.27
C GLU A 4 11.11 28.12 25.76
N LYS A 5 12.14 28.35 26.59
CA LYS A 5 13.46 27.78 26.35
C LYS A 5 13.45 26.32 26.81
N GLU A 6 13.49 25.41 25.84
CA GLU A 6 13.91 24.02 26.02
C GLU A 6 15.27 23.98 26.73
N VAL A 7 15.30 23.35 27.91
CA VAL A 7 16.55 22.96 28.59
C VAL A 7 16.90 21.58 28.02
N THR A 8 17.95 21.52 27.19
CA THR A 8 18.42 20.28 26.58
C THR A 8 19.25 19.46 27.57
N THR A 9 19.30 18.14 27.35
CA THR A 9 20.02 17.16 28.18
C THR A 9 21.53 17.38 28.30
N GLU A 10 22.11 18.25 27.47
CA GLU A 10 23.51 18.69 27.55
C GLU A 10 23.77 19.66 28.71
N ASP A 11 22.85 20.59 29.00
CA ASP A 11 23.00 21.57 30.10
C ASP A 11 23.00 20.90 31.48
N VAL A 12 22.32 19.75 31.60
CA VAL A 12 22.31 18.95 32.85
C VAL A 12 23.59 18.14 33.01
N ALA A 13 24.20 17.70 31.91
CA ALA A 13 25.45 16.95 31.92
C ALA A 13 26.65 17.85 32.29
N GLU A 14 26.71 19.06 31.74
CA GLU A 14 27.75 20.06 32.07
C GLU A 14 27.63 20.53 33.53
N ALA A 15 26.42 20.74 34.03
CA ALA A 15 26.18 21.06 35.44
C ALA A 15 26.56 19.92 36.40
N THR A 16 26.46 18.64 35.98
CA THR A 16 26.94 17.52 36.80
C THR A 16 28.46 17.38 36.79
N GLU A 17 29.12 17.69 35.67
CA GLU A 17 30.58 17.61 35.55
C GLU A 17 31.26 18.72 36.36
N GLU A 18 30.69 19.93 36.35
CA GLU A 18 31.19 21.08 37.12
C GLU A 18 31.06 20.88 38.65
N VAL A 19 29.99 20.19 39.10
CA VAL A 19 29.81 19.83 40.51
C VAL A 19 30.80 18.73 40.94
N VAL A 20 31.10 17.76 40.06
CA VAL A 20 32.06 16.69 40.35
C VAL A 20 33.48 17.26 40.43
N GLU A 21 33.84 18.20 39.56
CA GLU A 21 35.15 18.85 39.58
C GLU A 21 35.33 19.75 40.82
N GLN A 22 34.29 20.50 41.23
CA GLN A 22 34.32 21.27 42.47
C GLN A 22 34.44 20.39 43.72
N VAL A 23 33.78 19.22 43.76
CA VAL A 23 33.90 18.28 44.88
C VAL A 23 35.30 17.65 44.92
N ALA A 24 35.92 17.37 43.76
CA ALA A 24 37.29 16.86 43.67
C ALA A 24 38.35 17.89 44.09
N GLU A 25 38.15 19.16 43.75
CA GLU A 25 39.02 20.27 44.16
C GLU A 25 38.89 20.56 45.66
N GLN A 26 37.66 20.52 46.21
CA GLN A 26 37.45 20.66 47.65
C GLN A 26 38.06 19.48 48.43
N ALA A 27 37.93 18.25 47.92
CA ALA A 27 38.57 17.08 48.52
C ALA A 27 40.10 17.19 48.50
N SER A 28 40.70 17.64 47.40
CA SER A 28 42.15 17.86 47.31
C SER A 28 42.63 18.99 48.22
N SER A 29 41.84 20.06 48.38
CA SER A 29 42.16 21.15 49.32
C SER A 29 42.08 20.73 50.79
N LEU A 30 41.21 19.77 51.13
CA LEU A 30 41.10 19.17 52.46
C LEU A 30 42.29 18.25 52.76
N LEU A 31 42.72 17.44 51.79
CA LEU A 31 43.94 16.62 51.90
C LEU A 31 45.20 17.48 52.10
N GLN A 32 45.30 18.60 51.38
CA GLN A 32 46.48 19.48 51.49
C GLN A 32 46.52 20.26 52.80
N LYS A 33 45.37 20.46 53.45
CA LYS A 33 45.27 21.12 54.77
C LYS A 33 45.67 20.20 55.93
N GLU A 34 45.63 18.89 55.76
CA GLU A 34 46.04 17.92 56.79
C GLU A 34 47.56 17.64 56.78
N GLU A 35 48.28 17.90 55.67
CA GLU A 35 49.74 17.65 55.61
C GLU A 35 50.59 18.69 56.37
N GLU A 36 50.05 19.85 56.77
CA GLU A 36 50.80 20.87 57.53
C GLU A 36 50.56 20.84 59.06
N THR A 37 49.75 19.91 59.58
CA THR A 37 49.56 19.75 61.02
C THR A 37 50.19 18.46 61.55
N GLN A 38 51.22 18.67 62.37
CA GLN A 38 51.99 17.69 63.14
C GLN A 38 51.21 16.50 63.68
N SER A 39 51.82 15.32 63.51
CA SER A 39 51.93 14.21 64.50
C SER A 39 50.93 14.25 65.67
N GLY A 40 49.81 13.55 65.50
CA GLY A 40 48.83 13.28 66.54
C GLY A 40 47.72 12.39 65.99
N GLU A 41 47.65 11.16 66.48
CA GLU A 41 46.55 10.18 66.42
C GLU A 41 45.32 10.60 65.57
N VAL A 42 45.23 10.09 64.34
CA VAL A 42 44.12 10.36 63.42
C VAL A 42 42.88 9.63 63.92
N GLU A 43 42.06 10.31 64.71
CA GLU A 43 40.70 9.86 64.99
C GLU A 43 39.87 9.88 63.70
N ARG A 44 39.18 8.77 63.47
CA ARG A 44 38.36 8.53 62.29
C ARG A 44 37.37 9.69 62.05
N PRO A 45 37.25 10.21 60.83
CA PRO A 45 36.28 11.28 60.53
C PRO A 45 34.84 10.86 60.84
N GLU A 46 34.06 11.71 61.53
CA GLU A 46 32.68 11.38 61.97
C GLU A 46 31.70 11.07 60.82
N TRP A 47 31.97 11.57 59.62
CA TRP A 47 31.15 11.32 58.44
C TRP A 47 31.41 9.96 57.78
N LEU A 48 32.54 9.30 58.11
CA LEU A 48 32.91 8.01 57.53
C LEU A 48 32.11 6.90 58.24
N PRO A 49 31.19 6.22 57.55
CA PRO A 49 30.33 5.24 58.20
C PRO A 49 31.14 4.16 58.91
N GLU A 50 30.68 3.70 60.08
CA GLU A 50 31.41 2.78 60.96
C GLU A 50 31.88 1.48 60.28
N LYS A 51 31.26 1.12 59.15
CA LYS A 51 31.57 -0.06 58.34
C LYS A 51 32.85 0.05 57.49
N PHE A 52 33.38 1.25 57.23
CA PHE A 52 34.54 1.46 56.34
C PHE A 52 35.77 1.96 57.09
N LYS A 53 36.90 1.24 56.99
CA LYS A 53 38.09 1.52 57.81
C LYS A 53 38.82 2.80 57.38
N SER A 54 38.66 3.22 56.14
CA SER A 54 39.26 4.44 55.58
C SER A 54 38.36 5.05 54.50
N VAL A 55 38.66 6.28 54.10
CA VAL A 55 38.01 6.97 52.97
C VAL A 55 38.25 6.22 51.65
N GLU A 56 39.43 5.62 51.46
CA GLU A 56 39.71 4.77 50.30
C GLU A 56 38.85 3.50 50.24
N ASP A 57 38.55 2.88 51.38
CA ASP A 57 37.66 1.71 51.42
C ASP A 57 36.22 2.11 51.04
N PHE A 58 35.80 3.32 51.39
CA PHE A 58 34.49 3.86 51.02
C PHE A 58 34.41 4.13 49.51
N THR A 59 35.40 4.80 48.91
CA THR A 59 35.40 5.06 47.45
C THR A 59 35.52 3.78 46.64
N LYS A 60 36.30 2.78 47.10
CA LYS A 60 36.35 1.44 46.48
C LYS A 60 35.00 0.74 46.49
N SER A 61 34.23 0.85 47.58
CA SER A 61 32.91 0.23 47.64
C SER A 61 31.90 0.82 46.66
N TYR A 62 31.99 2.13 46.38
CA TYR A 62 31.18 2.79 45.36
C TYR A 62 31.59 2.39 43.94
N SER A 63 32.90 2.36 43.64
CA SER A 63 33.37 1.94 42.32
C SER A 63 33.10 0.45 42.04
N GLU A 64 33.16 -0.40 43.06
CA GLU A 64 32.74 -1.80 42.97
C GLU A 64 31.24 -1.94 42.71
N LEU A 65 30.41 -1.09 43.34
CA LEU A 65 28.97 -1.04 43.11
C LEU A 65 28.63 -0.60 41.69
N GLU A 66 29.26 0.47 41.21
CA GLU A 66 29.11 0.93 39.82
C GLU A 66 29.54 -0.15 38.83
N SER A 67 30.65 -0.84 39.09
CA SER A 67 31.10 -1.97 38.28
C SER A 67 30.10 -3.14 38.31
N MET A 68 29.54 -3.47 39.48
CA MET A 68 28.51 -4.51 39.59
C MET A 68 27.22 -4.12 38.89
N ILE A 69 26.81 -2.86 38.98
CA ILE A 69 25.61 -2.35 38.31
C ILE A 69 25.80 -2.40 36.80
N GLY A 70 26.95 -1.95 36.27
CA GLY A 70 27.27 -2.03 34.85
C GLY A 70 27.32 -3.47 34.33
N LYS A 71 27.95 -4.39 35.07
CA LYS A 71 27.94 -5.82 34.74
C LYS A 71 26.54 -6.41 34.73
N LYS A 72 25.72 -6.07 35.72
CA LYS A 72 24.34 -6.54 35.81
C LYS A 72 23.47 -5.99 34.68
N GLU A 73 23.68 -4.74 34.27
CA GLU A 73 22.99 -4.16 33.11
C GLU A 73 23.39 -4.89 31.82
N GLU A 74 24.67 -5.14 31.62
CA GLU A 74 25.17 -5.88 30.45
C GLU A 74 24.65 -7.33 30.44
N ASP A 75 24.59 -8.00 31.59
CA ASP A 75 24.04 -9.35 31.74
C ASP A 75 22.52 -9.39 31.49
N ILE A 76 21.78 -8.37 31.93
CA ILE A 76 20.34 -8.24 31.64
C ILE A 76 20.13 -7.99 30.15
N ARG A 77 20.93 -7.10 29.55
CA ARG A 77 20.87 -6.80 28.12
C ARG A 77 21.10 -8.07 27.28
N LYS A 78 22.15 -8.84 27.61
CA LYS A 78 22.45 -10.11 26.95
C LYS A 78 21.32 -11.12 27.11
N LYS A 79 20.73 -11.27 28.30
CA LYS A 79 19.58 -12.16 28.51
C LYS A 79 18.36 -11.74 27.72
N VAL A 80 18.04 -10.45 27.67
CA VAL A 80 16.92 -9.93 26.89
C VAL A 80 17.15 -10.15 25.40
N GLU A 81 18.38 -9.95 24.91
CA GLU A 81 18.76 -10.24 23.53
C GLU A 81 18.64 -11.73 23.21
N GLU A 82 19.15 -12.62 24.06
CA GLU A 82 19.00 -14.08 23.93
C GLU A 82 17.53 -14.52 23.97
N ASP A 83 16.72 -13.93 24.86
CA ASP A 83 15.28 -14.22 24.97
C ASP A 83 14.53 -13.76 23.71
N ILE A 84 14.83 -12.56 23.18
CA ILE A 84 14.23 -12.05 21.93
C ILE A 84 14.64 -12.92 20.74
N LEU A 85 15.92 -13.26 20.63
CA LEU A 85 16.42 -14.12 19.56
C LEU A 85 15.80 -15.52 19.65
N SER A 86 15.67 -16.08 20.85
CA SER A 86 15.07 -17.41 21.02
C SER A 86 13.57 -17.42 20.69
N GLN A 87 12.85 -16.36 21.04
CA GLN A 87 11.44 -16.19 20.65
C GLN A 87 11.29 -15.99 19.13
N SER A 88 12.12 -15.17 18.51
CA SER A 88 12.10 -14.97 17.06
C SER A 88 12.47 -16.24 16.30
N LEU A 89 13.42 -17.02 16.80
CA LEU A 89 13.81 -18.29 16.19
C LEU A 89 12.78 -19.41 16.41
N ALA A 90 11.87 -19.26 17.38
CA ALA A 90 10.91 -20.31 17.72
C ALA A 90 9.89 -20.58 16.61
N ASP A 91 9.51 -19.53 15.87
CA ASP A 91 8.50 -19.62 14.80
C ASP A 91 9.13 -19.84 13.40
N ARG A 92 10.46 -19.99 13.34
CA ARG A 92 11.21 -20.19 12.10
C ARG A 92 11.22 -21.68 11.68
N PRO A 93 11.13 -21.98 10.37
CA PRO A 93 11.40 -23.33 9.86
C PRO A 93 12.84 -23.83 10.13
N GLU A 94 13.00 -25.16 10.19
CA GLU A 94 14.29 -25.82 10.49
C GLU A 94 15.37 -25.51 9.44
N ASN A 95 14.99 -25.46 8.16
CA ASN A 95 15.89 -25.14 7.05
C ASN A 95 15.35 -23.99 6.19
N VAL A 96 16.26 -23.31 5.49
CA VAL A 96 15.94 -22.29 4.47
C VAL A 96 14.94 -22.81 3.42
N GLY A 97 15.01 -24.11 3.09
CA GLY A 97 14.12 -24.73 2.11
C GLY A 97 12.73 -25.10 2.62
N ASP A 98 12.48 -25.01 3.94
CA ASP A 98 11.22 -25.48 4.54
C ASP A 98 10.11 -24.41 4.53
N TYR A 99 10.43 -23.19 4.08
CA TYR A 99 9.41 -22.16 3.84
C TYR A 99 8.44 -22.62 2.75
N LYS A 100 7.15 -22.61 3.08
CA LYS A 100 6.11 -22.96 2.10
C LYS A 100 5.91 -21.77 1.17
N ILE A 101 5.93 -22.05 -0.13
CA ILE A 101 5.59 -21.07 -1.15
C ILE A 101 4.08 -21.15 -1.37
N PRO A 102 3.36 -20.02 -1.38
CA PRO A 102 1.91 -20.02 -1.62
C PRO A 102 1.53 -20.73 -2.93
N ASP A 103 0.44 -21.51 -2.91
CA ASP A 103 -0.01 -22.37 -4.01
C ASP A 103 -0.31 -21.64 -5.34
N TYR A 104 -0.53 -20.32 -5.28
CA TYR A 104 -0.76 -19.51 -6.47
C TYR A 104 0.54 -19.19 -7.23
N LEU A 105 1.71 -19.46 -6.64
CA LEU A 105 2.99 -19.38 -7.32
C LEU A 105 3.39 -20.77 -7.82
N ASP A 106 3.83 -20.81 -9.06
CA ASP A 106 4.47 -22.01 -9.60
C ASP A 106 5.79 -22.26 -8.86
N ALA A 107 5.86 -23.38 -8.12
CA ALA A 107 7.03 -23.79 -7.35
C ALA A 107 8.30 -23.92 -8.21
N GLU A 108 8.17 -24.27 -9.50
CA GLU A 108 9.32 -24.37 -10.41
C GLU A 108 9.87 -22.98 -10.76
N GLN A 109 8.99 -22.02 -11.12
CA GLN A 109 9.38 -20.63 -11.37
C GLN A 109 9.89 -19.93 -10.10
N ALA A 110 9.36 -20.33 -8.94
CA ALA A 110 9.75 -19.77 -7.66
C ALA A 110 11.16 -20.20 -7.22
N THR A 111 11.56 -21.44 -7.54
CA THR A 111 12.87 -22.00 -7.16
C THR A 111 14.02 -21.39 -7.97
N ASP A 112 13.79 -21.04 -9.24
CA ASP A 112 14.78 -20.39 -10.11
C ASP A 112 14.88 -18.86 -9.92
N ASN A 113 13.96 -18.27 -9.16
CA ASN A 113 13.94 -16.83 -8.93
C ASN A 113 14.97 -16.43 -7.86
N LYS A 114 16.03 -15.74 -8.30
CA LYS A 114 17.08 -15.19 -7.42
C LYS A 114 16.55 -14.34 -6.26
N LEU A 115 15.45 -13.61 -6.47
CA LEU A 115 14.86 -12.78 -5.43
C LEU A 115 14.18 -13.64 -4.35
N LEU A 116 13.50 -14.73 -4.73
CA LEU A 116 12.89 -15.65 -3.77
C LEU A 116 13.95 -16.46 -3.01
N GLN A 117 15.03 -16.86 -3.67
CA GLN A 117 16.19 -17.46 -2.98
C GLN A 117 16.82 -16.48 -2.00
N TRP A 118 17.02 -15.22 -2.41
CA TRP A 118 17.51 -14.17 -1.51
C TRP A 118 16.54 -13.92 -0.35
N TRP A 119 15.24 -13.85 -0.62
CA TRP A 119 14.20 -13.61 0.38
C TRP A 119 14.09 -14.75 1.39
N SER A 120 14.18 -16.00 0.94
CA SER A 120 14.20 -17.17 1.82
C SER A 120 15.44 -17.17 2.72
N ASN A 121 16.62 -16.88 2.18
CA ASN A 121 17.83 -16.72 2.99
C ASN A 121 17.70 -15.56 3.99
N HIS A 122 17.21 -14.40 3.55
CA HIS A 122 17.01 -13.24 4.40
C HIS A 122 16.00 -13.53 5.52
N SER A 123 14.90 -14.21 5.21
CA SER A 123 13.88 -14.61 6.18
C SER A 123 14.44 -15.61 7.20
N TYR A 124 15.26 -16.55 6.74
CA TYR A 124 15.95 -17.48 7.61
C TYR A 124 16.98 -16.80 8.54
N GLU A 125 17.75 -15.85 8.01
CA GLU A 125 18.74 -15.08 8.78
C GLU A 125 18.10 -14.17 9.83
N ASN A 126 16.95 -13.58 9.51
CA ASN A 126 16.23 -12.67 10.42
C ASN A 126 15.24 -13.39 11.35
N GLY A 127 15.10 -14.71 11.25
CA GLY A 127 14.18 -15.48 12.09
C GLY A 127 12.71 -15.16 11.84
N PHE A 128 12.34 -14.92 10.57
CA PHE A 128 10.95 -14.67 10.22
C PHE A 128 10.12 -15.95 10.31
N SER A 129 8.88 -15.77 10.74
CA SER A 129 7.87 -16.81 10.71
C SER A 129 7.42 -17.11 9.28
N GLN A 130 6.73 -18.24 9.12
CA GLN A 130 6.09 -18.59 7.84
C GLN A 130 5.09 -17.51 7.37
N ASP A 131 4.34 -16.90 8.29
CA ASP A 131 3.35 -15.87 7.95
C ASP A 131 4.03 -14.59 7.41
N GLU A 132 5.12 -14.13 8.04
CA GLU A 132 5.89 -12.99 7.56
C GLU A 132 6.54 -13.26 6.20
N PHE A 133 7.03 -14.49 5.99
CA PHE A 133 7.55 -14.93 4.70
C PHE A 133 6.47 -14.86 3.60
N GLU A 134 5.28 -15.37 3.88
CA GLU A 134 4.12 -15.31 2.96
C GLU A 134 3.68 -13.86 2.71
N GLN A 135 3.66 -12.99 3.72
CA GLN A 135 3.34 -11.58 3.56
C GLN A 135 4.34 -10.88 2.62
N GLY A 136 5.65 -11.12 2.77
CA GLY A 136 6.67 -10.57 1.89
C GLY A 136 6.50 -11.02 0.43
N ILE A 137 6.17 -12.30 0.23
CA ILE A 137 5.82 -12.84 -1.09
C ILE A 137 4.56 -12.17 -1.64
N ASN A 138 3.49 -12.06 -0.84
CA ASN A 138 2.23 -11.44 -1.25
C ASN A 138 2.45 -9.99 -1.71
N ILE A 139 3.25 -9.20 -1.00
CA ILE A 139 3.56 -7.82 -1.39
C ILE A 139 4.29 -7.78 -2.73
N TYR A 140 5.32 -8.61 -2.90
CA TYR A 140 6.08 -8.68 -4.14
C TYR A 140 5.21 -9.11 -5.32
N VAL A 141 4.42 -10.15 -5.12
CA VAL A 141 3.51 -10.69 -6.12
C VAL A 141 2.45 -9.66 -6.48
N ASN A 142 1.84 -8.99 -5.51
CA ASN A 142 0.88 -7.92 -5.78
C ASN A 142 1.51 -6.75 -6.53
N GLN A 143 2.76 -6.40 -6.25
CA GLN A 143 3.49 -5.34 -6.95
C GLN A 143 3.88 -5.74 -8.38
N MET A 144 4.29 -6.99 -8.60
CA MET A 144 4.58 -7.53 -9.94
C MET A 144 3.31 -7.69 -10.78
N ARG A 145 2.20 -8.06 -10.13
CA ARG A 145 0.89 -8.20 -10.76
C ARG A 145 0.13 -6.89 -10.91
N GLN A 146 0.73 -5.73 -10.59
CA GLN A 146 0.13 -4.44 -10.91
C GLN A 146 -0.04 -4.32 -12.43
N GLY A 147 -1.23 -4.68 -12.91
CA GLY A 147 -1.60 -4.69 -14.31
C GLY A 147 -1.96 -6.05 -14.90
N GLU A 148 -1.72 -7.16 -14.20
CA GLU A 148 -2.13 -8.50 -14.65
C GLU A 148 -3.46 -8.93 -14.02
N PRO A 149 -4.46 -9.33 -14.82
CA PRO A 149 -5.74 -9.82 -14.31
C PRO A 149 -5.54 -11.12 -13.51
N VAL A 150 -5.92 -11.10 -12.24
CA VAL A 150 -5.89 -12.28 -11.38
C VAL A 150 -7.23 -12.98 -11.49
N TYR A 151 -7.27 -14.19 -12.07
CA TYR A 151 -8.53 -14.91 -12.26
C TYR A 151 -9.42 -14.90 -11.02
N GLN A 152 -8.87 -15.20 -9.84
CA GLN A 152 -9.65 -15.22 -8.60
C GLN A 152 -10.16 -13.83 -8.18
N ASP A 153 -9.37 -12.77 -8.34
CA ASP A 153 -9.80 -11.41 -8.00
C ASP A 153 -10.83 -10.89 -9.01
N GLU A 154 -10.68 -11.24 -10.30
CA GLU A 154 -11.67 -10.90 -11.34
C GLU A 154 -13.01 -11.61 -11.09
N ILE A 155 -13.00 -12.88 -10.66
CA ILE A 155 -14.21 -13.59 -10.21
C ILE A 155 -14.82 -12.91 -8.98
N ASN A 156 -14.00 -12.55 -7.99
CA ASN A 156 -14.47 -11.86 -6.79
C ASN A 156 -15.10 -10.48 -7.14
N LYS A 157 -14.54 -9.73 -8.10
CA LYS A 157 -15.12 -8.48 -8.61
C LYS A 157 -16.48 -8.67 -9.27
N LEU A 158 -16.74 -9.82 -9.89
CA LEU A 158 -18.04 -10.16 -10.48
C LEU A 158 -19.10 -10.55 -9.44
N GLY A 159 -18.70 -10.89 -8.21
CA GLY A 159 -19.59 -11.26 -7.12
C GLY A 159 -20.32 -12.59 -7.31
N ASP A 160 -21.37 -12.81 -6.53
CA ASP A 160 -22.05 -14.10 -6.33
C ASP A 160 -22.58 -14.79 -7.60
N ASN A 161 -22.72 -14.08 -8.72
CA ASN A 161 -23.18 -14.63 -10.00
C ASN A 161 -22.09 -14.66 -11.08
N ALA A 162 -20.81 -14.63 -10.70
CA ALA A 162 -19.70 -14.55 -11.65
C ALA A 162 -19.75 -15.61 -12.76
N GLU A 163 -19.98 -16.87 -12.40
CA GLU A 163 -20.02 -17.97 -13.36
C GLU A 163 -21.17 -17.80 -14.38
N ALA A 164 -22.37 -17.49 -13.90
CA ALA A 164 -23.55 -17.27 -14.75
C ALA A 164 -23.39 -16.04 -15.65
N ARG A 165 -22.73 -14.99 -15.15
CA ARG A 165 -22.41 -13.77 -15.91
C ARG A 165 -21.40 -14.04 -17.02
N ILE A 166 -20.33 -14.77 -16.71
CA ILE A 166 -19.32 -15.21 -17.69
C ILE A 166 -19.96 -16.06 -18.77
N GLU A 167 -20.79 -17.03 -18.40
CA GLU A 167 -21.48 -17.89 -19.36
C GLU A 167 -22.42 -17.08 -20.28
N ALA A 168 -23.19 -16.16 -19.72
CA ALA A 168 -24.09 -15.29 -20.48
C ALA A 168 -23.33 -14.40 -21.48
N VAL A 169 -22.20 -13.82 -21.06
CA VAL A 169 -21.31 -13.03 -21.92
C VAL A 169 -20.68 -13.89 -22.99
N ASN A 170 -20.24 -15.11 -22.68
CA ASN A 170 -19.66 -16.02 -23.65
C ASN A 170 -20.68 -16.40 -24.74
N LEU A 171 -21.92 -16.72 -24.36
CA LEU A 171 -22.99 -17.03 -25.31
C LEU A 171 -23.34 -15.83 -26.20
N PHE A 172 -23.38 -14.62 -25.63
CA PHE A 172 -23.59 -13.41 -26.39
C PHE A 172 -22.43 -13.11 -27.34
N ALA A 173 -21.20 -13.23 -26.85
CA ALA A 173 -20.00 -12.97 -27.62
C ALA A 173 -19.93 -13.88 -28.84
N ASN A 174 -20.14 -15.18 -28.66
CA ASN A 174 -20.19 -16.18 -29.75
C ASN A 174 -21.26 -15.86 -30.80
N LYS A 175 -22.38 -15.26 -30.37
CA LYS A 175 -23.49 -14.94 -31.26
C LYS A 175 -23.27 -13.63 -32.02
N HIS A 176 -22.64 -12.62 -31.40
CA HIS A 176 -22.59 -11.24 -31.90
C HIS A 176 -21.22 -10.82 -32.45
N PHE A 177 -20.13 -11.46 -32.03
CA PHE A 177 -18.79 -11.20 -32.52
C PHE A 177 -18.27 -12.43 -33.25
N GLN A 178 -17.88 -12.28 -34.51
CA GLN A 178 -17.36 -13.36 -35.35
C GLN A 178 -16.08 -12.90 -36.07
N GLY A 179 -15.26 -13.86 -36.51
CA GLY A 179 -14.05 -13.59 -37.28
C GLY A 179 -12.97 -12.87 -36.47
N SER A 180 -12.31 -11.87 -37.06
CA SER A 180 -11.15 -11.17 -36.48
C SER A 180 -11.44 -10.35 -35.22
N SER A 181 -12.71 -10.24 -34.81
CA SER A 181 -13.11 -9.56 -33.57
C SER A 181 -13.11 -10.50 -32.36
N TRP A 182 -13.07 -11.82 -32.58
CA TRP A 182 -13.14 -12.82 -31.51
C TRP A 182 -11.95 -12.74 -30.56
N ASP A 183 -10.72 -12.69 -31.08
CA ASP A 183 -9.50 -12.62 -30.28
C ASP A 183 -9.49 -11.40 -29.35
N ALA A 184 -9.98 -10.25 -29.83
CA ALA A 184 -10.09 -9.03 -29.03
C ALA A 184 -11.15 -9.14 -27.93
N VAL A 185 -12.26 -9.84 -28.22
CA VAL A 185 -13.32 -10.08 -27.24
C VAL A 185 -12.87 -11.11 -26.20
N GLU A 186 -12.14 -12.13 -26.59
CA GLU A 186 -11.54 -13.11 -25.68
C GLU A 186 -10.58 -12.44 -24.70
N GLN A 187 -9.69 -11.57 -25.20
CA GLN A 187 -8.81 -10.76 -24.34
C GLN A 187 -9.59 -9.87 -23.39
N LEU A 188 -10.67 -9.22 -23.86
CA LEU A 188 -11.51 -8.38 -23.02
C LEU A 188 -12.20 -9.18 -21.90
N CYS A 189 -12.72 -10.37 -22.22
CA CYS A 189 -13.38 -11.28 -21.29
C CYS A 189 -12.45 -11.90 -20.23
N THR A 190 -11.13 -11.71 -20.31
CA THR A 190 -10.19 -12.11 -19.23
C THR A 190 -10.27 -11.21 -18.00
N THR A 191 -10.90 -10.04 -18.12
CA THR A 191 -11.05 -9.05 -17.04
C THR A 191 -12.49 -8.89 -16.63
N ALA A 192 -12.73 -8.62 -15.34
CA ALA A 192 -14.06 -8.33 -14.82
C ALA A 192 -14.69 -7.11 -15.49
N ASP A 193 -13.89 -6.06 -15.70
CA ASP A 193 -14.33 -4.83 -16.35
C ASP A 193 -14.75 -5.07 -17.81
N GLY A 194 -14.06 -5.96 -18.52
CA GLY A 194 -14.41 -6.35 -19.87
C GLY A 194 -15.70 -7.18 -19.95
N ILE A 195 -15.91 -8.10 -19.01
CA ILE A 195 -17.17 -8.84 -18.88
C ILE A 195 -18.32 -7.85 -18.60
N MET A 196 -18.14 -6.91 -17.65
CA MET A 196 -19.13 -5.87 -17.35
C MET A 196 -19.41 -4.95 -18.54
N ALA A 197 -18.40 -4.63 -19.35
CA ALA A 197 -18.58 -3.82 -20.56
C ALA A 197 -19.47 -4.56 -21.58
N ILE A 198 -19.22 -5.86 -21.80
CA ILE A 198 -20.04 -6.66 -22.72
C ILE A 198 -21.44 -6.87 -22.15
N GLU A 199 -21.62 -7.08 -20.84
CA GLU A 199 -22.95 -7.15 -20.22
C GLU A 199 -23.76 -5.87 -20.45
N ARG A 200 -23.14 -4.70 -20.30
CA ARG A 200 -23.79 -3.42 -20.64
C ARG A 200 -24.17 -3.36 -22.12
N MET A 201 -23.33 -3.88 -23.03
CA MET A 201 -23.69 -4.00 -24.45
C MET A 201 -24.85 -4.98 -24.66
N MET A 202 -24.89 -6.10 -23.94
CA MET A 202 -25.98 -7.07 -23.96
C MET A 202 -27.29 -6.43 -23.52
N GLU A 203 -27.28 -5.74 -22.38
CA GLU A 203 -28.44 -5.02 -21.85
C GLU A 203 -28.94 -3.96 -22.84
N ASN A 204 -28.04 -3.15 -23.39
CA ASN A 204 -28.38 -2.14 -24.39
C ASN A 204 -28.93 -2.76 -25.69
N SER A 205 -28.42 -3.92 -26.10
CA SER A 205 -28.92 -4.64 -27.28
C SER A 205 -30.29 -5.29 -27.07
N LYS A 206 -30.61 -5.67 -25.81
CA LYS A 206 -31.94 -6.14 -25.41
C LYS A 206 -32.93 -4.97 -25.23
N ALA A 207 -32.42 -3.78 -24.91
CA ALA A 207 -33.22 -2.63 -24.54
C ALA A 207 -33.88 -1.89 -25.71
N GLU A 208 -33.46 -2.05 -26.97
CA GLU A 208 -34.20 -1.47 -28.11
C GLU A 208 -34.10 -2.25 -29.44
N PRO A 209 -35.20 -2.40 -30.21
CA PRO A 209 -35.13 -2.01 -31.61
C PRO A 209 -35.02 -0.48 -31.60
N VAL A 210 -33.83 0.05 -31.90
CA VAL A 210 -33.61 1.49 -31.95
C VAL A 210 -34.75 2.10 -32.74
N ALA A 211 -35.64 2.82 -32.06
CA ALA A 211 -36.57 3.68 -32.75
C ALA A 211 -35.67 4.69 -33.43
N ASN A 212 -35.45 4.49 -34.74
CA ASN A 212 -34.67 5.33 -35.64
C ASN A 212 -34.86 6.81 -35.27
N LYS A 213 -34.01 7.30 -34.37
CA LYS A 213 -33.62 8.70 -34.25
C LYS A 213 -32.32 8.87 -35.01
N THR A 214 -32.25 8.26 -36.18
CA THR A 214 -31.72 9.01 -37.32
C THR A 214 -32.54 10.30 -37.35
N ASN A 215 -31.91 11.39 -36.95
CA ASN A 215 -32.14 12.67 -37.60
C ASN A 215 -31.69 12.54 -39.07
N THR A 216 -32.24 11.58 -39.83
CA THR A 216 -32.50 11.81 -41.23
C THR A 216 -33.63 12.80 -41.20
N VAL A 217 -33.27 14.09 -41.23
CA VAL A 217 -34.10 15.01 -41.99
C VAL A 217 -34.19 14.31 -43.35
N SER A 218 -35.31 13.65 -43.63
CA SER A 218 -35.63 13.23 -44.97
C SER A 218 -35.68 14.54 -45.75
N ALA A 219 -34.52 14.97 -46.25
CA ALA A 219 -34.45 16.01 -47.24
C ALA A 219 -35.26 15.42 -48.39
N MET A 220 -36.52 15.86 -48.52
CA MET A 220 -37.35 15.50 -49.65
C MET A 220 -36.49 15.76 -50.88
N ASN A 221 -36.15 14.69 -51.58
CA ASN A 221 -35.32 14.82 -52.76
C ASN A 221 -36.16 15.47 -53.87
N GLU A 222 -35.51 15.96 -54.92
CA GLU A 222 -36.21 16.61 -56.04
C GLU A 222 -37.32 15.71 -56.62
N ALA A 223 -37.11 14.40 -56.69
CA ALA A 223 -38.08 13.45 -57.23
C ALA A 223 -39.34 13.34 -56.36
N ASP A 224 -39.22 13.39 -55.04
CA ASP A 224 -40.33 13.38 -54.10
C ASP A 224 -41.15 14.66 -54.22
N LEU A 225 -40.49 15.82 -54.32
CA LEU A 225 -41.18 17.11 -54.50
C LEU A 225 -41.89 17.20 -55.85
N GLN A 226 -41.27 16.71 -56.94
CA GLN A 226 -41.90 16.61 -58.25
C GLN A 226 -43.10 15.64 -58.24
N SER A 227 -43.05 14.57 -57.44
CA SER A 227 -44.18 13.66 -57.25
C SER A 227 -45.32 14.36 -56.51
N MET A 228 -45.02 15.14 -55.47
CA MET A 228 -46.02 15.94 -54.75
C MET A 228 -46.71 16.98 -55.64
N MET A 229 -46.04 17.53 -56.66
CA MET A 229 -46.68 18.44 -57.63
C MET A 229 -47.74 17.74 -58.51
N LYS A 230 -47.68 16.41 -58.63
CA LYS A 230 -48.67 15.62 -59.38
C LYS A 230 -49.90 15.25 -58.55
N ASP A 231 -49.91 15.56 -57.26
CA ASP A 231 -51.06 15.32 -56.39
C ASP A 231 -52.19 16.31 -56.72
N GLU A 232 -53.44 15.84 -56.71
CA GLU A 232 -54.63 16.67 -56.91
C GLU A 232 -54.67 17.87 -55.95
N ARG A 233 -54.10 17.74 -54.74
CA ARG A 233 -54.00 18.81 -53.73
C ARG A 233 -53.10 19.97 -54.15
N TYR A 234 -52.21 19.75 -55.12
CA TYR A 234 -51.34 20.79 -55.68
C TYR A 234 -51.98 21.49 -56.88
N HIS A 235 -52.51 20.73 -57.84
CA HIS A 235 -52.90 21.26 -59.16
C HIS A 235 -54.42 21.39 -59.41
N ASN A 236 -55.30 20.77 -58.60
CA ASN A 236 -56.75 20.82 -58.83
C ASN A 236 -57.38 22.04 -58.14
N PRO A 237 -57.97 23.01 -58.85
CA PRO A 237 -58.54 24.22 -58.26
C PRO A 237 -59.62 23.97 -57.20
N ALA A 238 -60.35 22.85 -57.30
CA ALA A 238 -61.44 22.51 -56.38
C ALA A 238 -60.96 21.82 -55.09
N LYS A 239 -59.74 21.27 -55.07
CA LYS A 239 -59.18 20.50 -53.93
C LYS A 239 -57.81 21.01 -53.47
N ARG A 240 -57.41 22.19 -53.94
CA ARG A 240 -56.09 22.77 -53.69
C ARG A 240 -55.93 23.09 -52.21
N ASP A 241 -54.86 22.59 -51.60
CA ASP A 241 -54.49 22.91 -50.23
C ASP A 241 -53.28 23.86 -50.22
N ASN A 242 -53.49 25.08 -49.72
CA ASN A 242 -52.44 26.09 -49.63
C ASN A 242 -51.27 25.67 -48.73
N ALA A 243 -51.50 24.85 -47.71
CA ALA A 243 -50.44 24.35 -46.84
C ALA A 243 -49.54 23.35 -47.58
N PHE A 244 -50.16 22.47 -48.37
CA PHE A 244 -49.45 21.49 -49.19
C PHE A 244 -48.63 22.16 -50.30
N VAL A 245 -49.19 23.16 -50.97
CA VAL A 245 -48.47 23.96 -51.97
C VAL A 245 -47.24 24.63 -51.35
N LYS A 246 -47.42 25.26 -50.18
CA LYS A 246 -46.31 25.92 -49.46
C LYS A 246 -45.22 24.93 -49.05
N GLN A 247 -45.58 23.73 -48.61
CA GLN A 247 -44.62 22.68 -48.26
C GLN A 247 -43.76 22.25 -49.46
N VAL A 248 -44.36 22.13 -50.65
CA VAL A 248 -43.64 21.81 -51.89
C VAL A 248 -42.73 22.96 -52.30
N GLU A 249 -43.21 24.21 -52.26
CA GLU A 249 -42.43 25.40 -52.59
C GLU A 249 -41.25 25.61 -51.63
N ASP A 250 -41.47 25.48 -50.31
CA ASP A 250 -40.41 25.56 -49.29
C ASP A 250 -39.38 24.43 -49.45
N GLY A 251 -39.82 23.25 -49.92
CA GLY A 251 -38.95 22.13 -50.29
C GLY A 251 -38.01 22.49 -51.45
N PHE A 252 -38.56 23.00 -52.55
CA PHE A 252 -37.75 23.43 -53.71
C PHE A 252 -36.83 24.60 -53.38
N LYS A 253 -37.30 25.56 -52.58
CA LYS A 253 -36.48 26.69 -52.12
C LYS A 253 -35.29 26.23 -51.28
N LYS A 254 -35.43 25.18 -50.48
CA LYS A 254 -34.31 24.62 -49.72
C LYS A 254 -33.31 23.84 -50.59
N LEU A 255 -33.75 23.30 -51.72
CA LEU A 255 -32.86 22.56 -52.64
C LEU A 255 -32.13 23.46 -53.65
N TYR A 256 -32.74 24.57 -54.08
CA TYR A 256 -32.21 25.41 -55.18
C TYR A 256 -32.08 26.91 -54.85
N GLY A 257 -32.61 27.37 -53.72
CA GLY A 257 -32.72 28.79 -53.37
C GLY A 257 -31.81 29.25 -52.24
#